data_AF-A0A536NS05-F1
#
_entry.id   AF-A0A536NS05-F1
#
_cell.length_a   1.000
_cell.length_b   1.000
_cell.length_c   1.000
_cell.angle_alpha   90.00
_cell.angle_beta   90.00
_cell.angle_gamma   90.00
#
_symmetry.space_group_name_H-M   'P 1'
#
loop_
_entity.id
_entity.type
_entity.pdbx_description
1 polymer ?
#
loop_
_entity_poly.entity_id
_entity_poly.type
_entity_poly.pdbx_seq_one_letter_code
_entity_poly.pdbx_strand_id
1 'polypeptide(L)'
;MGQQKGESIIAGMGSAEVVTRVADSFLSNVSRAIINKEDEIRLCLVTLLCEGHLLIEDVPGVGKTMLAKSLARSLDCTFRRIQFTPDLLPSDVTGVRAFNQKISDFEFRPGPVFAQIVLADEINRASPKTQSALLEAMEERQVTIDGETH
;
A
#
# COMPACT_ATOMS: atom_id res chain seq x y z
N MET A 1 26.91 7.25 -15.77
CA MET A 1 27.35 6.11 -16.62
C MET A 1 26.98 4.77 -15.98
N GLY A 2 25.68 4.53 -15.74
CA GLY A 2 25.21 3.37 -14.96
C GLY A 2 23.85 2.78 -15.37
N GLN A 3 23.18 3.32 -16.39
CA GLN A 3 21.87 2.84 -16.83
C GLN A 3 21.92 1.70 -17.86
N GLN A 4 23.03 1.54 -18.61
CA GLN A 4 23.13 0.51 -19.66
C GLN A 4 23.32 -0.93 -19.17
N LYS A 5 23.61 -1.16 -17.88
CA LYS A 5 23.93 -2.50 -17.37
C LYS A 5 22.69 -3.34 -17.02
N GLY A 6 21.54 -2.70 -16.75
CA GLY A 6 20.30 -3.39 -16.37
C GLY A 6 19.53 -3.96 -17.57
N GLU A 7 19.39 -3.20 -18.65
CA GLU A 7 18.67 -3.60 -19.87
C GLU A 7 19.32 -4.80 -20.57
N SER A 8 20.66 -4.89 -20.53
CA SER A 8 21.40 -5.98 -21.16
C SER A 8 21.25 -7.35 -20.47
N ILE A 9 20.77 -7.42 -19.22
CA ILE A 9 20.64 -8.70 -18.47
C ILE A 9 19.25 -9.32 -18.60
N ILE A 10 18.30 -8.61 -19.20
CA ILE A 10 16.91 -9.05 -19.42
C ILE A 10 16.69 -9.44 -20.89
N ALA A 11 17.50 -8.90 -21.79
CA ALA A 11 17.49 -9.21 -23.21
C ALA A 11 17.84 -10.70 -23.45
N GLY A 12 16.82 -11.51 -23.70
CA GLY A 12 16.96 -12.94 -24.04
C GLY A 12 16.39 -13.92 -23.00
N MET A 13 15.97 -13.44 -21.83
CA MET A 13 15.30 -14.27 -20.82
C MET A 13 13.83 -14.50 -21.19
N GLY A 14 13.32 -15.72 -20.95
CA GLY A 14 11.88 -15.98 -21.08
C GLY A 14 11.07 -15.25 -20.01
N SER A 15 9.80 -14.91 -20.28
CA SER A 15 8.96 -14.14 -19.35
C SER A 15 8.89 -14.75 -17.95
N ALA A 16 8.82 -16.08 -17.84
CA ALA A 16 8.82 -16.78 -16.57
C ALA A 16 10.14 -16.59 -15.80
N GLU A 17 11.27 -16.60 -16.49
CA GLU A 17 12.59 -16.45 -15.91
C GLU A 17 12.81 -15.02 -15.37
N VAL A 18 12.27 -14.02 -16.08
CA VAL A 18 12.25 -12.63 -15.62
C VAL A 18 11.42 -12.49 -14.34
N VAL A 19 10.22 -13.07 -14.31
CA VAL A 19 9.33 -13.01 -13.14
C VAL A 19 9.99 -13.68 -11.94
N THR A 20 10.54 -14.88 -12.08
CA THR A 20 11.25 -15.58 -11.00
C THR A 20 12.40 -14.76 -10.47
N ARG A 21 13.21 -14.16 -11.34
CA ARG A 21 14.36 -13.34 -10.93
C ARG A 21 13.94 -12.10 -10.14
N VAL A 22 12.90 -11.40 -10.59
CA VAL A 22 12.37 -10.22 -9.88
C VAL A 22 11.76 -10.63 -8.54
N ALA A 23 11.01 -11.72 -8.51
CA ALA A 23 10.44 -12.29 -7.29
C ALA A 23 11.55 -12.64 -6.26
N ASP A 24 12.59 -13.37 -6.67
CA ASP A 24 13.70 -13.75 -5.79
C ASP A 24 14.44 -12.52 -5.25
N SER A 25 14.66 -11.51 -6.10
CA SER A 25 15.28 -10.25 -5.68
C SER A 25 14.41 -9.51 -4.66
N PHE A 26 13.10 -9.47 -4.87
CA PHE A 26 12.16 -8.86 -3.93
C PHE A 26 12.14 -9.60 -2.59
N LEU A 27 11.99 -10.93 -2.60
CA LEU A 27 11.99 -11.76 -1.40
C LEU A 27 13.29 -11.58 -0.60
N SER A 28 14.44 -11.66 -1.28
CA SER A 28 15.75 -11.46 -0.65
C SER A 28 15.88 -10.09 0.01
N ASN A 29 15.36 -9.04 -0.63
CA ASN A 29 15.47 -7.68 -0.09
C ASN A 29 14.57 -7.49 1.14
N VAL A 30 13.34 -8.00 1.12
CA VAL A 30 12.39 -7.90 2.24
C VAL A 30 12.87 -8.72 3.45
N SER A 31 13.40 -9.93 3.22
CA SER A 31 13.93 -10.80 4.29
C SER A 31 15.15 -10.24 5.03
N ARG A 32 15.79 -9.18 4.51
CA ARG A 32 16.84 -8.44 5.26
C ARG A 32 16.26 -7.59 6.39
N ALA A 33 15.01 -7.14 6.26
CA ALA A 33 14.34 -6.30 7.23
C ALA A 33 13.47 -7.12 8.20
N ILE A 34 12.94 -8.26 7.75
CA ILE A 34 12.03 -9.11 8.53
C ILE A 34 12.63 -10.50 8.69
N ILE A 35 12.85 -10.92 9.94
CA ILE A 35 13.49 -12.19 10.29
C ILE A 35 12.41 -13.24 10.60
N ASN A 36 12.62 -14.50 10.17
CA ASN A 36 11.76 -15.65 10.47
C ASN A 36 10.29 -15.50 10.02
N LYS A 37 10.07 -14.87 8.85
CA LYS A 37 8.72 -14.61 8.27
C LYS A 37 8.67 -14.89 6.76
N GLU A 38 9.43 -15.89 6.30
CA GLU A 38 9.58 -16.17 4.87
C GLU A 38 8.25 -16.47 4.16
N ASP A 39 7.38 -17.23 4.81
CA ASP A 39 6.08 -17.60 4.24
C ASP A 39 5.13 -16.40 4.19
N GLU A 40 5.12 -15.55 5.21
CA GLU A 40 4.34 -14.31 5.19
C GLU A 40 4.84 -13.34 4.11
N ILE A 41 6.15 -13.24 3.90
CA ILE A 41 6.73 -12.42 2.83
C ILE A 41 6.35 -12.98 1.46
N ARG A 42 6.34 -14.31 1.28
CA ARG A 42 5.84 -14.96 0.06
C ARG A 42 4.35 -14.67 -0.18
N LEU A 43 3.52 -14.73 0.86
CA LEU A 43 2.10 -14.38 0.75
C LEU A 43 1.89 -12.90 0.37
N CYS A 44 2.71 -12.00 0.89
CA CYS A 44 2.72 -10.60 0.45
C CYS A 44 3.03 -10.49 -1.04
N LEU A 45 4.05 -11.20 -1.55
CA LEU A 45 4.38 -11.19 -2.97
C LEU A 45 3.24 -11.74 -3.84
N VAL A 46 2.65 -12.87 -3.44
CA VAL A 46 1.50 -13.45 -4.15
C VAL A 46 0.34 -12.46 -4.18
N THR A 47 0.05 -11.81 -3.05
CA THR A 47 -1.01 -10.81 -2.96
C THR A 47 -0.77 -9.64 -3.91
N LEU A 48 0.47 -9.13 -3.98
CA LEU A 48 0.85 -8.05 -4.88
C LEU A 48 0.70 -8.44 -6.36
N LEU A 49 1.14 -9.66 -6.73
CA LEU A 49 1.03 -10.16 -8.11
C LEU A 49 -0.41 -10.40 -8.54
N CYS A 50 -1.30 -10.73 -7.59
CA CYS A 50 -2.73 -10.89 -7.82
C CYS A 50 -3.51 -9.56 -7.68
N GLU A 51 -2.84 -8.44 -7.44
CA GLU A 51 -3.47 -7.13 -7.17
C GLU A 51 -4.52 -7.19 -6.04
N GLY A 52 -4.26 -8.02 -5.03
CA GLY A 52 -5.15 -8.22 -3.89
C GLY A 52 -4.78 -7.38 -2.67
N HIS A 53 -5.52 -7.60 -1.58
CA HIS A 53 -5.27 -6.99 -0.29
C HIS A 53 -4.99 -8.05 0.77
N LEU A 54 -4.10 -7.75 1.71
CA LEU A 54 -3.68 -8.68 2.76
C LEU A 54 -4.33 -8.30 4.10
N LEU A 55 -5.10 -9.23 4.66
CA LEU A 55 -5.54 -9.16 6.06
C LEU A 55 -4.49 -9.82 6.95
N ILE A 56 -3.98 -9.10 7.95
CA ILE A 56 -2.99 -9.61 8.90
C ILE A 56 -3.64 -9.74 10.27
N GLU A 57 -3.99 -10.97 10.65
CA GLU A 57 -4.41 -11.33 12.00
C GLU A 57 -3.19 -11.72 12.82
N ASP A 58 -2.69 -10.81 13.65
CA ASP A 58 -1.54 -11.11 14.50
C ASP A 58 -1.56 -10.23 15.76
N VAL A 59 -0.87 -10.66 16.81
CA VAL A 59 -0.75 -9.90 18.06
C VAL A 59 0.01 -8.58 17.83
N PRO A 60 -0.18 -7.55 18.68
CA PRO A 60 0.58 -6.31 18.58
C PRO A 60 2.10 -6.55 18.71
N GLY A 61 2.91 -5.77 18.00
CA GLY A 61 4.38 -5.79 18.15
C GLY A 61 5.16 -6.75 17.24
N VAL A 62 4.48 -7.49 16.36
CA VAL A 62 5.08 -8.49 15.45
C VAL A 62 5.68 -7.95 14.15
N GLY A 63 5.98 -6.64 14.10
CA GLY A 63 6.68 -6.04 12.96
C GLY A 63 5.81 -5.73 11.73
N LYS A 64 4.47 -5.72 11.83
CA LYS A 64 3.54 -5.32 10.74
C LYS A 64 3.94 -4.03 10.03
N THR A 65 4.30 -2.99 10.79
CA THR A 65 4.77 -1.72 10.24
C THR A 65 6.11 -1.85 9.53
N MET A 66 7.02 -2.69 10.03
CA MET A 66 8.31 -2.93 9.40
C MET A 66 8.13 -3.69 8.09
N LEU A 67 7.24 -4.69 8.08
CA LEU A 67 6.87 -5.45 6.89
C LEU A 67 6.33 -4.49 5.81
N ALA A 68 5.28 -3.74 6.10
CA ALA A 68 4.67 -2.83 5.12
C ALA A 68 5.68 -1.78 4.57
N LYS A 69 6.52 -1.21 5.43
CA LYS A 69 7.59 -0.28 5.01
C LYS A 69 8.68 -0.96 4.16
N SER A 70 9.03 -2.20 4.49
CA SER A 70 10.03 -2.96 3.73
C SER A 70 9.52 -3.33 2.34
N LEU A 71 8.24 -3.71 2.22
CA LEU A 71 7.58 -3.94 0.93
C LEU A 71 7.62 -2.66 0.08
N ALA A 72 7.22 -1.53 0.67
CA ALA A 72 7.17 -0.25 -0.04
C ALA A 72 8.56 0.18 -0.53
N ARG A 73 9.58 0.10 0.33
CA ARG A 73 10.96 0.42 -0.05
C ARG A 73 11.55 -0.54 -1.07
N SER A 74 11.17 -1.82 -1.04
CA SER A 74 11.66 -2.82 -1.99
C SER A 74 11.15 -2.57 -3.42
N LEU A 75 9.98 -1.94 -3.54
CA LEU A 75 9.29 -1.67 -4.82
C LEU A 75 9.33 -0.19 -5.23
N ASP A 76 10.01 0.67 -4.46
CA ASP A 76 9.99 2.13 -4.65
C ASP A 76 8.56 2.72 -4.63
N CYS A 77 7.71 2.18 -3.75
CA CYS A 77 6.33 2.60 -3.58
C CYS A 77 6.16 3.66 -2.48
N THR A 78 5.18 4.54 -2.68
CA THR A 78 4.63 5.40 -1.64
C THR A 78 4.00 4.56 -0.52
N PHE A 79 4.22 5.00 0.73
CA PHE A 79 3.70 4.32 1.91
C PHE A 79 2.89 5.29 2.78
N ARG A 80 1.70 4.85 3.18
CA ARG A 80 0.87 5.54 4.19
C ARG A 80 0.43 4.55 5.25
N ARG A 81 0.21 5.07 6.46
CA ARG A 81 -0.30 4.31 7.60
C ARG A 81 -1.55 5.02 8.12
N ILE A 82 -2.60 4.25 8.33
CA ILE A 82 -3.86 4.67 8.94
C ILE A 82 -3.98 3.91 10.25
N GLN A 83 -4.11 4.64 11.36
CA GLN A 83 -4.45 4.04 12.64
C GLN A 83 -5.96 4.21 12.83
N PHE A 84 -6.70 3.10 12.83
CA PHE A 84 -8.14 3.15 13.03
C PHE A 84 -8.44 3.39 14.51
N THR A 85 -9.20 4.45 14.78
CA THR A 85 -9.67 4.84 16.11
C THR A 85 -11.19 5.05 16.08
N PRO A 86 -11.89 5.02 17.24
CA PRO A 86 -13.35 5.20 17.27
C PRO A 86 -13.84 6.54 16.72
N ASP A 87 -12.99 7.56 16.73
CA ASP A 87 -13.25 8.93 16.28
C ASP A 87 -12.83 9.20 14.83
N LEU A 88 -12.15 8.25 14.17
CA LEU A 88 -11.70 8.40 12.79
C LEU A 88 -12.89 8.52 11.84
N LEU A 89 -12.93 9.57 11.02
CA LEU A 89 -13.99 9.81 10.05
C LEU A 89 -13.68 9.15 8.70
N PRO A 90 -14.69 8.82 7.88
CA PRO A 90 -14.49 8.37 6.50
C PRO A 90 -13.56 9.28 5.70
N SER A 91 -13.70 10.60 5.85
CA SER A 91 -12.89 11.61 5.17
C SER A 91 -11.43 11.64 5.62
N ASP A 92 -11.11 11.14 6.82
CA ASP A 92 -9.72 11.00 7.25
C ASP A 92 -9.01 9.83 6.54
N VAL A 93 -9.78 8.95 5.90
CA VAL A 93 -9.31 7.82 5.08
C VAL A 93 -9.26 8.22 3.62
N THR A 94 -10.37 8.73 3.08
CA THR A 94 -10.55 9.05 1.65
C THR A 94 -10.04 10.43 1.26
N GLY A 95 -10.02 11.39 2.18
CA GLY A 95 -9.64 12.78 1.91
C GLY A 95 -10.82 13.75 2.03
N VAL A 96 -10.54 15.02 1.79
CA VAL A 96 -11.49 16.13 1.96
C VAL A 96 -11.31 17.17 0.87
N ARG A 97 -12.37 17.92 0.57
CA ARG A 97 -12.23 19.21 -0.10
C ARG A 97 -12.06 20.30 0.94
N ALA A 98 -10.90 20.96 0.92
CA ALA A 98 -10.55 22.01 1.87
C ALA A 98 -10.46 23.36 1.15
N PHE A 99 -10.99 24.42 1.79
CA PHE A 99 -10.88 25.76 1.23
C PHE A 99 -9.44 26.27 1.31
N ASN A 100 -8.85 26.56 0.15
CA ASN A 100 -7.54 27.15 0.02
C ASN A 100 -7.66 28.68 -0.10
N GLN A 101 -7.34 29.38 0.98
CA GLN A 101 -7.44 30.84 1.07
C GLN A 101 -6.59 31.59 0.02
N LYS A 102 -5.47 31.01 -0.44
CA LYS A 102 -4.58 31.68 -1.40
C LYS A 102 -5.21 31.82 -2.77
N ILE A 103 -6.03 30.85 -3.17
CA ILE A 103 -6.72 30.81 -4.46
C ILE A 103 -8.23 31.06 -4.32
N SER A 104 -8.73 31.18 -3.09
CA SER A 104 -10.16 31.34 -2.76
C SER A 104 -11.05 30.28 -3.39
N ASP A 105 -10.58 29.03 -3.37
CA ASP A 105 -11.26 27.88 -3.97
C ASP A 105 -11.12 26.61 -3.10
N PHE A 106 -11.98 25.62 -3.34
CA PHE A 106 -11.94 24.31 -2.66
C PHE A 106 -11.05 23.33 -3.42
N GLU A 107 -9.91 22.97 -2.82
CA GLU A 107 -8.98 21.97 -3.35
C GLU A 107 -9.21 20.60 -2.72
N PHE A 108 -9.11 19.54 -3.52
CA PHE A 108 -9.07 18.18 -2.99
C PHE A 108 -7.73 17.94 -2.28
N ARG A 109 -7.81 17.46 -1.03
CA ARG A 109 -6.67 16.99 -0.26
C ARG A 109 -6.80 15.47 -0.09
N PRO A 110 -5.95 14.69 -0.78
CA PRO A 110 -6.07 13.25 -0.78
C PRO A 110 -5.81 12.67 0.62
N GLY A 111 -6.66 11.72 0.99
CA GLY A 111 -6.49 10.94 2.20
C GLY A 111 -5.34 9.92 2.08
N PRO A 112 -5.01 9.23 3.17
CA PRO A 112 -3.95 8.22 3.21
C PRO A 112 -4.19 7.02 2.29
N VAL A 113 -5.41 6.77 1.80
CA VAL A 113 -5.67 5.71 0.80
C VAL A 113 -5.01 5.99 -0.56
N PHE A 114 -4.63 7.24 -0.83
CA PHE A 114 -3.87 7.63 -2.03
C PHE A 114 -2.38 7.32 -1.86
N ALA A 115 -2.06 6.04 -1.75
CA ALA A 115 -0.70 5.51 -1.74
C ALA A 115 -0.68 4.10 -2.33
N GLN A 116 0.48 3.70 -2.86
CA GLN A 116 0.66 2.37 -3.45
C GLN A 116 0.67 1.26 -2.39
N ILE A 117 1.13 1.57 -1.17
CA ILE A 117 1.02 0.67 -0.01
C ILE A 117 0.41 1.42 1.17
N VAL A 118 -0.70 0.90 1.68
CA VAL A 118 -1.40 1.42 2.85
C VAL A 118 -1.43 0.36 3.94
N LEU A 119 -0.95 0.71 5.14
CA LEU A 119 -1.13 -0.10 6.34
C LEU A 119 -2.30 0.45 7.15
N ALA A 120 -3.42 -0.28 7.19
CA ALA A 120 -4.57 0.01 8.03
C ALA A 120 -4.48 -0.80 9.35
N ASP A 121 -3.99 -0.17 10.41
CA ASP A 121 -3.88 -0.81 11.72
C ASP A 121 -5.19 -0.68 12.51
N GLU A 122 -5.57 -1.76 13.21
CA GLU A 122 -6.71 -1.82 14.12
C GLU A 122 -8.07 -1.46 13.48
N ILE A 123 -8.30 -1.88 12.24
CA ILE A 123 -9.52 -1.59 11.45
C ILE A 123 -10.82 -1.78 12.26
N ASN A 124 -10.85 -2.81 13.11
CA ASN A 124 -11.98 -3.15 13.98
C ASN A 124 -12.32 -2.11 15.05
N ARG A 125 -11.47 -1.09 15.27
CA ARG A 125 -11.73 -0.01 16.24
C ARG A 125 -12.54 1.16 15.69
N ALA A 126 -12.59 1.35 14.37
CA ALA A 126 -13.36 2.46 13.80
C ALA A 126 -14.83 2.10 13.59
N SER A 127 -15.65 3.13 13.38
CA SER A 127 -17.07 2.95 13.06
C SER A 127 -17.27 2.12 11.78
N PRO A 128 -18.41 1.42 11.63
CA PRO A 128 -18.75 0.71 10.39
C PRO A 128 -18.69 1.60 9.16
N LYS A 129 -19.05 2.89 9.29
CA LYS A 129 -19.01 3.86 8.19
C LYS A 129 -17.58 4.14 7.73
N THR A 130 -16.64 4.28 8.66
CA THR A 130 -15.21 4.51 8.35
C THR A 130 -14.55 3.26 7.77
N GLN A 131 -14.90 2.07 8.28
CA GLN A 131 -14.45 0.81 7.69
C GLN A 131 -14.98 0.65 6.26
N SER A 132 -16.27 0.96 6.03
CA SER A 132 -16.88 0.89 4.69
C SER A 132 -16.18 1.81 3.69
N ALA A 133 -15.78 3.02 4.10
CA ALA A 133 -15.07 3.95 3.23
C ALA A 133 -13.69 3.42 2.76
N LEU A 134 -12.98 2.68 3.62
CA LEU A 134 -11.76 1.98 3.20
C LEU A 134 -12.08 0.85 2.22
N LEU A 135 -13.07 0.02 2.54
CA LEU A 135 -13.44 -1.15 1.73
C LEU A 135 -13.98 -0.75 0.34
N GLU A 136 -14.76 0.33 0.27
CA GLU A 136 -15.23 0.91 -0.99
C GLU A 136 -14.05 1.36 -1.86
N ALA A 137 -13.08 2.06 -1.27
CA ALA A 137 -11.87 2.46 -1.99
C ALA A 137 -11.03 1.25 -2.46
N MET A 138 -11.04 0.14 -1.71
CA MET A 138 -10.36 -1.10 -2.09
C MET A 138 -11.06 -1.80 -3.26
N GLU A 139 -12.38 -1.92 -3.21
CA GLU A 139 -13.18 -2.61 -4.23
C GLU A 139 -13.23 -1.82 -5.54
N GLU A 140 -13.55 -0.52 -5.45
CA GLU A 140 -13.74 0.34 -6.62
C GLU A 140 -12.41 0.86 -7.20
N ARG A 141 -11.31 0.75 -6.43
CA ARG A 141 -9.98 1.28 -6.78
C ARG A 141 -9.99 2.77 -7.14
N GLN A 142 -10.96 3.51 -6.64
CA GLN A 142 -11.18 4.94 -6.84
C GLN A 142 -11.89 5.51 -5.61
N VAL A 143 -11.85 6.83 -5.45
CA VAL A 143 -12.56 7.52 -4.37
C VAL A 143 -13.36 8.67 -4.98
N THR A 144 -14.65 8.73 -4.65
CA THR A 144 -15.51 9.85 -5.08
C THR A 144 -15.82 10.79 -3.91
N ILE A 145 -15.53 12.08 -4.09
CA ILE A 145 -15.82 13.13 -3.10
C ILE A 145 -16.56 14.26 -3.80
N ASP A 146 -17.70 14.67 -3.25
CA ASP A 146 -18.53 15.78 -3.77
C ASP A 146 -18.85 15.69 -5.28
N GLY A 147 -18.98 14.46 -5.79
CA GLY A 147 -19.30 14.18 -7.20
C GLY A 147 -18.09 14.14 -8.15
N GLU A 148 -16.87 14.31 -7.64
CA GLU A 148 -15.62 14.16 -8.40
C GLU A 148 -14.91 12.87 -7.99
N THR A 149 -14.47 12.08 -8.97
CA THR A 149 -13.80 10.79 -8.76
C THR A 149 -12.29 10.93 -8.97
N HIS A 150 -11.51 10.39 -8.05
CA HIS A 150 -10.05 10.46 -7.98
C HIS A 150 -9.41 9.07 -7.88
#